data_AF-A0AA36MRG5-F1
#
_entry.id   AF-A0AA36MRG5-F1
#
_cell.length_a   1.000
_cell.length_b   1.000
_cell.length_c   1.000
_cell.angle_alpha   90.00
_cell.angle_beta   90.00
_cell.angle_gamma   90.00
#
_symmetry.space_group_name_H-M   'P 1'
#
loop_
_entity.id
_entity.type
_entity.pdbx_description
1 polymer ?
#
loop_
_entity_poly.entity_id
_entity_poly.type
_entity_poly.pdbx_seq_one_letter_code
_entity_poly.pdbx_strand_id
1 'polypeptide(L)'
;MRAIAVTWLPWCIRASTNQLTDDELLFHWDCASRCAAMTDADRVAIGSIYRSANCDVGGPGAHPVCASSPEQLCAGICGGKAQDMAAMLRDSFAPGTANAREDEFSEALEEHHNCASRCASEGVAVSVKSAGAAGQALETLQRCGVVQLLDGYDPDSLDRFDKAFDLLKSKEKAYKKLLDRKQLHDGRFQVYLPYTKPFSSRQTLGVSDLVLEILTTYFEGSGNGFGIDHATVLTSATGSGNQSLHPDVHYFKGLSVSVHTALRDVPLKMGPTFFCPCTGEALSREEWPVSAAIKMTVLKRKDCLASSLAPKLTKRGTVTIYDGAMFHK
;
A
#
# COMPACT_ATOMS: atom_id res chain seq x y z
N MET A 1 -13.37 -7.84 14.27
CA MET A 1 -11.96 -7.45 14.48
C MET A 1 -11.92 -6.02 15.03
N ARG A 2 -10.99 -5.65 15.94
CA ARG A 2 -10.61 -4.23 16.18
C ARG A 2 -9.13 -4.10 15.84
N ALA A 3 -8.77 -3.20 14.93
CA ALA A 3 -7.38 -2.85 14.63
C ALA A 3 -7.32 -1.38 14.18
N ILE A 4 -6.17 -0.74 14.27
CA ILE A 4 -5.85 0.38 13.37
C ILE A 4 -5.34 -0.32 12.11
N ALA A 5 -6.10 -0.32 11.01
CA ALA A 5 -5.81 -1.15 9.83
C ALA A 5 -6.55 -0.74 8.54
N VAL A 6 -5.86 -0.05 7.63
CA VAL A 6 -6.16 0.01 6.17
C VAL A 6 -6.07 -1.43 5.58
N THR A 7 -6.66 -1.68 4.40
CA THR A 7 -7.95 -2.42 4.47
C THR A 7 -8.20 -3.59 3.49
N TRP A 8 -8.08 -4.86 3.91
CA TRP A 8 -8.61 -6.03 3.15
C TRP A 8 -9.18 -7.24 3.93
N LEU A 9 -9.76 -8.27 3.26
CA LEU A 9 -9.98 -9.64 3.76
C LEU A 9 -9.73 -10.78 2.70
N PRO A 10 -9.64 -12.09 3.08
CA PRO A 10 -8.92 -13.13 2.32
C PRO A 10 -9.75 -14.35 1.80
N TRP A 11 -9.14 -15.21 0.97
CA TRP A 11 -9.50 -16.63 0.79
C TRP A 11 -8.24 -17.46 0.54
N CYS A 12 -8.23 -18.74 0.90
CA CYS A 12 -7.44 -19.75 0.21
C CYS A 12 -8.32 -20.42 -0.86
N ILE A 13 -8.48 -19.77 -2.01
CA ILE A 13 -8.99 -20.44 -3.22
C ILE A 13 -7.85 -21.35 -3.72
N ARG A 14 -8.16 -22.50 -4.36
CA ARG A 14 -7.22 -23.07 -5.35
C ARG A 14 -6.87 -21.92 -6.30
N ALA A 15 -5.60 -21.63 -6.54
CA ALA A 15 -5.22 -20.59 -7.51
C ALA A 15 -6.02 -20.81 -8.81
N SER A 16 -6.91 -19.87 -9.13
CA SER A 16 -7.64 -19.94 -10.40
C SER A 16 -6.61 -19.70 -11.47
N THR A 17 -6.18 -20.75 -12.15
CA THR A 17 -5.15 -20.68 -13.19
C THR A 17 -5.70 -20.06 -14.48
N ASN A 18 -6.30 -18.89 -14.33
CA ASN A 18 -5.96 -17.73 -15.13
C ASN A 18 -4.47 -17.44 -14.87
N GLN A 19 -3.61 -18.33 -15.38
CA GLN A 19 -2.35 -17.89 -15.94
C GLN A 19 -2.73 -16.77 -16.90
N LEU A 20 -2.09 -15.62 -16.71
CA LEU A 20 -2.05 -14.65 -17.78
C LEU A 20 -1.40 -15.37 -18.96
N THR A 21 -1.87 -15.12 -20.19
CA THR A 21 -0.98 -15.39 -21.31
C THR A 21 0.20 -14.43 -21.20
N ASP A 22 1.36 -14.83 -21.71
CA ASP A 22 2.54 -13.97 -21.68
C ASP A 22 2.25 -12.64 -22.41
N ASP A 23 1.33 -12.65 -23.39
CA ASP A 23 0.76 -11.45 -24.04
C ASP A 23 0.16 -10.43 -23.06
N GLU A 24 -0.51 -10.84 -21.96
CA GLU A 24 -1.09 -9.89 -20.99
C GLU A 24 0.00 -9.26 -20.09
N LEU A 25 1.09 -9.98 -19.82
CA LEU A 25 2.27 -9.43 -19.13
C LEU A 25 3.03 -8.46 -20.06
N LEU A 26 3.33 -8.91 -21.28
CA LEU A 26 4.00 -8.12 -22.31
C LEU A 26 3.20 -6.88 -22.71
N PHE A 27 1.86 -6.94 -22.71
CA PHE A 27 1.01 -5.75 -22.90
C PHE A 27 1.19 -4.71 -21.79
N HIS A 28 1.22 -5.13 -20.51
CA HIS A 28 1.48 -4.20 -19.41
C HIS A 28 2.92 -3.65 -19.44
N TRP A 29 3.89 -4.43 -19.92
CA TRP A 29 5.26 -4.00 -20.17
C TRP A 29 5.34 -2.93 -21.26
N ASP A 30 4.82 -3.18 -22.46
CA ASP A 30 4.78 -2.18 -23.56
C ASP A 30 4.06 -0.88 -23.13
N CYS A 31 2.91 -1.00 -22.46
CA CYS A 31 2.23 0.15 -21.83
C CYS A 31 3.16 0.95 -20.92
N ALA A 32 3.83 0.29 -19.98
CA ALA A 32 4.66 0.95 -18.97
C ALA A 32 5.92 1.60 -19.59
N SER A 33 6.57 0.91 -20.52
CA SER A 33 7.77 1.37 -21.21
C SER A 33 7.48 2.59 -22.10
N ARG A 34 6.36 2.60 -22.83
CA ARG A 34 5.90 3.77 -23.58
C ARG A 34 5.55 4.95 -22.69
N CYS A 35 4.89 4.69 -21.57
CA CYS A 35 4.54 5.73 -20.61
C CYS A 35 5.78 6.35 -19.92
N ALA A 36 6.86 5.59 -19.73
CA ALA A 36 8.14 6.16 -19.27
C ALA A 36 8.90 6.90 -20.38
N ALA A 37 8.82 6.42 -21.63
CA ALA A 37 9.41 7.06 -22.81
C ALA A 37 8.70 8.36 -23.25
N MET A 38 7.79 8.91 -22.45
CA MET A 38 6.99 10.07 -22.84
C MET A 38 7.81 11.31 -23.19
N THR A 39 7.37 12.01 -24.23
CA THR A 39 7.84 13.36 -24.56
C THR A 39 7.26 14.39 -23.59
N ASP A 40 7.83 15.59 -23.55
CA ASP A 40 7.27 16.68 -22.73
C ASP A 40 5.91 17.18 -23.27
N ALA A 41 5.62 16.97 -24.57
CA ALA A 41 4.30 17.20 -25.14
C ALA A 41 3.27 16.20 -24.59
N ASP A 42 3.63 14.91 -24.51
CA ASP A 42 2.81 13.86 -23.91
C ASP A 42 2.57 14.11 -22.41
N ARG A 43 3.60 14.55 -21.66
CA ARG A 43 3.47 14.99 -20.26
C ARG A 43 2.49 16.15 -20.10
N VAL A 44 2.57 17.16 -20.96
CA VAL A 44 1.65 18.31 -20.95
C VAL A 44 0.23 17.87 -21.28
N ALA A 45 0.04 16.95 -22.23
CA ALA A 45 -1.25 16.39 -22.61
C ALA A 45 -1.91 15.63 -21.44
N ILE A 46 -1.23 14.64 -20.86
CA ILE A 46 -1.73 13.90 -19.69
C ILE A 46 -2.01 14.84 -18.50
N GLY A 47 -1.09 15.77 -18.22
CA GLY A 47 -1.28 16.76 -17.16
C GLY A 47 -2.48 17.68 -17.40
N SER A 48 -2.86 17.94 -18.66
CA SER A 48 -4.04 18.77 -18.98
C SER A 48 -5.36 18.07 -18.64
N ILE A 49 -5.44 16.75 -18.85
CA ILE A 49 -6.60 15.92 -18.51
C ILE A 49 -6.88 16.03 -17.00
N TYR A 50 -5.85 15.87 -16.17
CA TYR A 50 -6.02 15.91 -14.71
C TYR A 50 -6.25 17.31 -14.16
N ARG A 51 -5.64 18.36 -14.74
CA ARG A 51 -6.03 19.75 -14.43
C ARG A 51 -7.51 20.02 -14.76
N SER A 52 -8.03 19.47 -15.85
CA SER A 52 -9.46 19.59 -16.21
C SER A 52 -10.38 18.83 -15.24
N ALA A 53 -9.87 17.80 -14.56
CA ALA A 53 -10.55 17.09 -13.46
C ALA A 53 -10.39 17.78 -12.09
N ASN A 54 -9.93 19.03 -12.05
CA ASN A 54 -9.67 19.81 -10.82
C ASN A 54 -8.60 19.18 -9.90
N CYS A 55 -7.66 18.41 -10.45
CA CYS A 55 -6.41 18.09 -9.76
C CYS A 55 -5.41 19.24 -9.96
N ASP A 56 -5.33 20.13 -8.96
CA ASP A 56 -4.31 21.19 -8.92
C ASP A 56 -3.17 20.81 -7.96
N VAL A 57 -1.94 20.80 -8.48
CA VAL A 57 -0.78 20.13 -7.86
C VAL A 57 -0.09 21.08 -6.87
N GLY A 58 -0.77 21.33 -5.75
CA GLY A 58 -0.32 22.24 -4.69
C GLY A 58 -1.40 22.68 -3.70
N GLY A 59 -2.67 22.37 -3.97
CA GLY A 59 -3.77 22.68 -3.05
C GLY A 59 -3.74 21.81 -1.78
N PRO A 60 -3.91 22.38 -0.56
CA PRO A 60 -4.10 21.59 0.64
C PRO A 60 -5.34 20.68 0.52
N GLY A 61 -5.15 19.37 0.65
CA GLY A 61 -6.22 18.38 0.46
C GLY A 61 -6.47 17.98 -1.00
N ALA A 62 -5.54 18.26 -1.93
CA ALA A 62 -5.56 17.64 -3.25
C ALA A 62 -5.59 16.09 -3.13
N HIS A 63 -6.40 15.44 -3.95
CA HIS A 63 -6.57 13.98 -3.94
C HIS A 63 -5.22 13.27 -4.24
N PRO A 64 -4.90 12.08 -3.70
CA PRO A 64 -3.58 11.44 -3.93
C PRO A 64 -3.23 11.21 -5.40
N VAL A 65 -4.23 10.99 -6.26
CA VAL A 65 -4.05 10.90 -7.73
C VAL A 65 -3.54 12.22 -8.35
N CYS A 66 -3.80 13.37 -7.72
CA CYS A 66 -3.26 14.66 -8.13
C CYS A 66 -1.75 14.81 -7.82
N ALA A 67 -1.17 13.92 -7.01
CA ALA A 67 0.27 13.84 -6.78
C ALA A 67 0.97 12.84 -7.74
N SER A 68 0.21 12.11 -8.57
CA SER A 68 0.77 11.18 -9.55
C SER A 68 1.48 11.90 -10.71
N SER A 69 2.61 11.33 -11.16
CA SER A 69 3.31 11.86 -12.33
C SER A 69 2.57 11.51 -13.63
N PRO A 70 2.79 12.25 -14.73
CA PRO A 70 2.17 11.93 -16.02
C PRO A 70 2.39 10.46 -16.46
N GLU A 71 3.56 9.89 -16.22
CA GLU A 71 3.93 8.50 -16.55
C GLU A 71 3.01 7.49 -15.84
N GLN A 72 2.63 7.76 -14.59
CA GLN A 72 1.74 6.93 -13.78
C GLN A 72 0.30 6.98 -14.26
N LEU A 73 -0.13 8.19 -14.63
CA LEU A 73 -1.48 8.44 -15.14
C LEU A 73 -1.64 7.80 -16.53
N CYS A 74 -0.62 7.93 -17.39
CA CYS A 74 -0.51 7.20 -18.65
C CYS A 74 -0.59 5.68 -18.44
N ALA A 75 0.20 5.11 -17.52
CA ALA A 75 0.20 3.67 -17.25
C ALA A 75 -1.19 3.19 -16.79
N GLY A 76 -1.82 3.89 -15.85
CA GLY A 76 -3.17 3.56 -15.37
C GLY A 76 -4.24 3.57 -16.47
N ILE A 77 -4.17 4.52 -17.41
CA ILE A 77 -5.09 4.58 -18.57
C ILE A 77 -4.81 3.43 -19.54
N CYS A 78 -3.54 3.17 -19.84
CA CYS A 78 -3.10 2.14 -20.80
C CYS A 78 -3.43 0.72 -20.31
N GLY A 79 -3.02 0.36 -19.08
CA GLY A 79 -3.35 -0.93 -18.47
C GLY A 79 -4.85 -1.16 -18.28
N GLY A 80 -5.61 -0.08 -18.09
CA GLY A 80 -7.08 -0.12 -18.06
C GLY A 80 -7.74 -0.45 -19.39
N LYS A 81 -7.01 -0.38 -20.53
CA LYS A 81 -7.53 -0.51 -21.91
C LYS A 81 -8.76 0.40 -22.17
N ALA A 82 -8.82 1.55 -21.50
CA ALA A 82 -10.01 2.40 -21.44
C ALA A 82 -10.08 3.47 -22.55
N GLN A 83 -8.95 3.79 -23.18
CA GLN A 83 -8.79 4.88 -24.16
C GLN A 83 -7.78 4.49 -25.24
N ASP A 84 -7.88 5.12 -26.41
CA ASP A 84 -6.91 4.97 -27.49
C ASP A 84 -5.65 5.80 -27.17
N MET A 85 -4.63 5.11 -26.66
CA MET A 85 -3.34 5.72 -26.31
C MET A 85 -2.58 6.25 -27.53
N ALA A 86 -2.77 5.67 -28.72
CA ALA A 86 -2.11 6.14 -29.95
C ALA A 86 -2.78 7.40 -30.50
N ALA A 87 -4.10 7.56 -30.33
CA ALA A 87 -4.79 8.81 -30.61
C ALA A 87 -4.41 9.93 -29.61
N MET A 88 -4.18 9.58 -28.34
CA MET A 88 -3.87 10.52 -27.26
C MET A 88 -2.40 10.97 -27.22
N LEU A 89 -1.45 10.03 -27.26
CA LEU A 89 -0.01 10.24 -27.04
C LEU A 89 0.78 9.75 -28.27
N ARG A 90 0.57 10.43 -29.40
CA ARG A 90 0.96 9.96 -30.74
C ARG A 90 2.43 9.58 -30.87
N ASP A 91 3.32 10.31 -30.22
CA ASP A 91 4.76 10.10 -30.36
C ASP A 91 5.21 8.91 -29.50
N SER A 92 4.75 8.84 -28.25
CA SER A 92 5.02 7.72 -27.32
C SER A 92 4.39 6.39 -27.76
N PHE A 93 3.22 6.43 -28.36
CA PHE A 93 2.47 5.25 -28.83
C PHE A 93 2.57 5.04 -30.36
N ALA A 94 3.56 5.67 -31.00
CA ALA A 94 3.91 5.38 -32.39
C ALA A 94 4.42 3.93 -32.58
N PRO A 95 4.27 3.35 -33.78
CA PRO A 95 4.94 2.10 -34.13
C PRO A 95 6.47 2.26 -34.02
N GLY A 96 7.12 1.37 -33.28
CA GLY A 96 8.58 1.30 -33.18
C GLY A 96 9.25 2.20 -32.12
N THR A 97 8.51 2.96 -31.31
CA THR A 97 9.11 3.80 -30.23
C THR A 97 9.33 3.07 -28.90
N ALA A 98 8.78 1.88 -28.72
CA ALA A 98 9.01 1.06 -27.53
C ALA A 98 10.34 0.30 -27.65
N ASN A 99 11.38 0.77 -26.96
CA ASN A 99 12.60 -0.01 -26.67
C ASN A 99 12.37 -1.04 -25.53
N ALA A 100 11.16 -1.58 -25.43
CA ALA A 100 10.73 -2.45 -24.35
C ALA A 100 11.32 -3.85 -24.55
N ARG A 101 12.52 -4.10 -24.03
CA ARG A 101 13.19 -5.39 -24.20
C ARG A 101 12.54 -6.47 -23.33
N GLU A 102 12.40 -7.66 -23.90
CA GLU A 102 11.73 -8.80 -23.26
C GLU A 102 12.62 -9.48 -22.20
N ASP A 103 13.95 -9.42 -22.37
CA ASP A 103 14.92 -9.94 -21.40
C ASP A 103 14.96 -9.08 -20.12
N GLU A 104 15.02 -7.75 -20.25
CA GLU A 104 14.95 -6.81 -19.10
C GLU A 104 13.69 -6.99 -18.25
N PHE A 105 12.53 -7.24 -18.87
CA PHE A 105 11.29 -7.53 -18.15
C PHE A 105 11.29 -8.92 -17.50
N SER A 106 11.87 -9.92 -18.18
CA SER A 106 11.94 -11.29 -17.66
C SER A 106 12.85 -11.39 -16.44
N GLU A 107 14.01 -10.74 -16.47
CA GLU A 107 14.96 -10.67 -15.35
C GLU A 107 14.31 -10.00 -14.13
N ALA A 108 13.72 -8.81 -14.30
CA ALA A 108 13.12 -8.09 -13.19
C ALA A 108 11.81 -8.72 -12.67
N LEU A 109 11.09 -9.52 -13.48
CA LEU A 109 9.99 -10.35 -13.02
C LEU A 109 10.50 -11.55 -12.18
N GLU A 110 11.62 -12.17 -12.56
CA GLU A 110 12.29 -13.17 -11.75
C GLU A 110 12.81 -12.58 -10.42
N GLU A 111 13.39 -11.38 -10.43
CA GLU A 111 13.78 -10.66 -9.21
C GLU A 111 12.57 -10.42 -8.28
N HIS A 112 11.45 -9.92 -8.83
CA HIS A 112 10.21 -9.76 -8.05
C HIS A 112 9.72 -11.10 -7.45
N HIS A 113 9.76 -12.18 -8.24
CA HIS A 113 9.39 -13.51 -7.77
C HIS A 113 10.30 -14.01 -6.64
N ASN A 114 11.62 -13.85 -6.79
CA ASN A 114 12.62 -14.21 -5.80
C ASN A 114 12.49 -13.37 -4.52
N CYS A 115 12.29 -12.05 -4.64
CA CYS A 115 12.06 -11.14 -3.52
C CYS A 115 10.79 -11.51 -2.73
N ALA A 116 9.66 -11.67 -3.41
CA ALA A 116 8.40 -12.04 -2.78
C ALA A 116 8.45 -13.42 -2.13
N SER A 117 9.10 -14.40 -2.77
CA SER A 117 9.34 -15.73 -2.22
C SER A 117 10.20 -15.69 -0.96
N ARG A 118 11.30 -14.92 -0.99
CA ARG A 118 12.19 -14.69 0.16
C ARG A 118 11.44 -14.06 1.34
N CYS A 119 10.69 -12.98 1.11
CA CYS A 119 9.89 -12.32 2.14
C CYS A 119 8.77 -13.20 2.72
N ALA A 120 8.20 -14.11 1.93
CA ALA A 120 7.20 -15.07 2.42
C ALA A 120 7.81 -16.26 3.21
N SER A 121 9.07 -16.63 2.94
CA SER A 121 9.76 -17.79 3.54
C SER A 121 10.62 -17.44 4.76
N GLU A 122 11.37 -16.33 4.71
CA GLU A 122 12.04 -15.74 5.89
C GLU A 122 11.00 -15.16 6.86
N GLY A 123 9.90 -14.64 6.31
CA GLY A 123 8.93 -13.83 7.04
C GLY A 123 9.42 -12.39 7.25
N VAL A 124 8.56 -11.57 7.87
CA VAL A 124 8.82 -10.13 8.08
C VAL A 124 8.70 -9.71 9.56
N ALA A 125 8.75 -10.68 10.47
CA ALA A 125 8.50 -10.46 11.89
C ALA A 125 9.81 -10.17 12.66
N VAL A 126 9.93 -8.96 13.21
CA VAL A 126 11.06 -8.51 14.03
C VAL A 126 10.62 -8.38 15.48
N SER A 127 11.44 -8.88 16.41
CA SER A 127 11.20 -8.73 17.84
C SER A 127 11.73 -7.38 18.31
N VAL A 128 10.90 -6.54 18.96
CA VAL A 128 11.39 -5.26 19.53
C VAL A 128 12.38 -5.42 20.70
N LYS A 129 12.66 -6.67 21.08
CA LYS A 129 13.64 -7.07 22.10
C LYS A 129 14.97 -7.54 21.48
N SER A 130 15.13 -7.55 20.15
CA SER A 130 16.42 -7.86 19.52
C SER A 130 17.38 -6.66 19.60
N ALA A 131 18.67 -6.93 19.75
CA ALA A 131 19.69 -5.92 19.51
C ALA A 131 19.65 -5.52 18.02
N GLY A 132 19.56 -4.22 17.74
CA GLY A 132 19.43 -3.71 16.36
C GLY A 132 18.03 -3.85 15.74
N ALA A 133 16.97 -3.99 16.54
CA ALA A 133 15.59 -4.13 16.06
C ALA A 133 15.16 -3.04 15.05
N ALA A 134 15.61 -1.79 15.21
CA ALA A 134 15.33 -0.70 14.28
C ALA A 134 15.90 -0.98 12.88
N GLY A 135 17.20 -1.30 12.80
CA GLY A 135 17.87 -1.62 11.54
C GLY A 135 17.32 -2.88 10.87
N GLN A 136 17.06 -3.95 11.64
CA GLN A 136 16.42 -5.16 11.14
C GLN A 136 15.02 -4.88 10.57
N ALA A 137 14.26 -4.01 11.24
CA ALA A 137 12.91 -3.65 10.79
C ALA A 137 12.93 -2.73 9.57
N LEU A 138 13.88 -1.79 9.49
CA LEU A 138 14.09 -0.94 8.33
C LEU A 138 14.52 -1.76 7.11
N GLU A 139 15.49 -2.66 7.25
CA GLU A 139 15.93 -3.57 6.18
C GLU A 139 14.77 -4.45 5.67
N THR A 140 13.96 -4.97 6.58
CA THR A 140 12.77 -5.78 6.25
C THR A 140 11.69 -4.94 5.54
N LEU A 141 11.41 -3.73 6.03
CA LEU A 141 10.47 -2.79 5.40
C LEU A 141 10.94 -2.37 4.01
N GLN A 142 12.23 -2.06 3.87
CA GLN A 142 12.84 -1.67 2.59
C GLN A 142 12.79 -2.82 1.58
N ARG A 143 13.18 -4.05 1.97
CA ARG A 143 13.15 -5.23 1.08
C ARG A 143 11.73 -5.69 0.73
N CYS A 144 10.89 -5.88 1.74
CA CYS A 144 9.61 -6.56 1.55
C CYS A 144 8.44 -5.61 1.28
N GLY A 145 8.59 -4.32 1.56
CA GLY A 145 7.50 -3.35 1.63
C GLY A 145 6.68 -3.43 2.92
N VAL A 146 6.96 -4.37 3.82
CA VAL A 146 6.23 -4.61 5.08
C VAL A 146 7.12 -5.21 6.16
N VAL A 147 6.91 -4.83 7.42
CA VAL A 147 7.52 -5.41 8.63
C VAL A 147 6.51 -5.52 9.77
N GLN A 148 6.64 -6.55 10.62
CA GLN A 148 5.83 -6.77 11.81
C GLN A 148 6.68 -6.73 13.09
N LEU A 149 6.52 -5.66 13.88
CA LEU A 149 7.13 -5.51 15.19
C LEU A 149 6.32 -6.30 16.25
N LEU A 150 6.86 -7.44 16.66
CA LEU A 150 6.29 -8.27 17.72
C LEU A 150 6.43 -7.54 19.07
N ASP A 151 5.33 -7.46 19.82
CA ASP A 151 5.18 -6.65 21.04
C ASP A 151 5.47 -5.13 20.85
N GLY A 152 5.35 -4.60 19.62
CA GLY A 152 5.77 -3.24 19.28
C GLY A 152 4.96 -2.08 19.89
N TYR A 153 3.77 -2.36 20.42
CA TYR A 153 2.94 -1.41 21.17
C TYR A 153 2.92 -1.81 22.66
N ASP A 154 3.51 -0.96 23.50
CA ASP A 154 3.46 -1.01 24.97
C ASP A 154 2.06 -1.37 25.52
N PRO A 155 1.93 -2.47 26.31
CA PRO A 155 0.65 -2.90 26.88
C PRO A 155 -0.09 -1.84 27.71
N ASP A 156 0.62 -1.02 28.50
CA ASP A 156 -0.01 0.01 29.33
C ASP A 156 -0.60 1.15 28.47
N SER A 157 0.10 1.53 27.40
CA SER A 157 -0.39 2.48 26.41
C SER A 157 -1.56 1.90 25.58
N LEU A 158 -1.58 0.60 25.33
CA LEU A 158 -2.68 -0.07 24.62
C LEU A 158 -3.94 -0.20 25.49
N ASP A 159 -3.79 -0.49 26.78
CA ASP A 159 -4.89 -0.48 27.74
C ASP A 159 -5.41 0.93 28.03
N ARG A 160 -4.54 1.96 28.00
CA ARG A 160 -4.96 3.38 28.00
C ARG A 160 -5.78 3.73 26.76
N PHE A 161 -5.37 3.26 25.58
CA PHE A 161 -6.11 3.45 24.34
C PHE A 161 -7.48 2.78 24.36
N ASP A 162 -7.58 1.52 24.79
CA ASP A 162 -8.86 0.80 24.89
C ASP A 162 -9.84 1.52 25.82
N LYS A 163 -9.38 1.98 26.99
CA LYS A 163 -10.18 2.79 27.93
C LYS A 163 -10.66 4.11 27.29
N ALA A 164 -9.79 4.79 26.53
CA ALA A 164 -10.14 6.01 25.81
C ALA A 164 -11.13 5.78 24.66
N PHE A 165 -10.99 4.68 23.93
CA PHE A 165 -11.84 4.34 22.78
C PHE A 165 -13.23 3.85 23.21
N ASP A 166 -13.34 3.05 24.27
CA ASP A 166 -14.65 2.68 24.82
C ASP A 166 -15.34 3.87 25.53
N LEU A 167 -14.59 4.86 26.07
CA LEU A 167 -15.12 6.17 26.50
C LEU A 167 -15.55 7.08 25.32
N LEU A 168 -14.90 6.98 24.16
CA LEU A 168 -15.36 7.65 22.94
C LEU A 168 -16.68 7.03 22.46
N LYS A 169 -16.79 5.70 22.50
CA LYS A 169 -18.00 4.95 22.11
C LYS A 169 -19.21 5.23 23.00
N SER A 170 -19.04 5.38 24.31
CA SER A 170 -20.15 5.71 25.22
C SER A 170 -20.73 7.12 24.96
N LYS A 171 -19.94 8.03 24.38
CA LYS A 171 -20.38 9.33 23.88
C LYS A 171 -21.04 9.19 22.51
N GLU A 172 -22.16 8.48 22.44
CA GLU A 172 -22.83 8.02 21.21
C GLU A 172 -22.92 9.09 20.10
N LYS A 173 -23.35 10.32 20.44
CA LYS A 173 -23.48 11.44 19.48
C LYS A 173 -22.14 11.93 18.91
N ALA A 174 -21.04 11.79 19.66
CA ALA A 174 -19.69 12.07 19.16
C ALA A 174 -19.17 10.90 18.33
N TYR A 175 -19.31 9.66 18.82
CA TYR A 175 -18.93 8.46 18.09
C TYR A 175 -19.61 8.35 16.72
N LYS A 176 -20.92 8.59 16.63
CA LYS A 176 -21.69 8.58 15.37
C LYS A 176 -21.26 9.64 14.35
N LYS A 177 -20.52 10.69 14.74
CA LYS A 177 -19.93 11.67 13.81
C LYS A 177 -18.61 11.22 13.21
N LEU A 178 -17.90 10.33 13.91
CA LEU A 178 -16.56 9.83 13.55
C LEU A 178 -16.62 8.44 12.91
N LEU A 179 -17.71 7.72 13.12
CA LEU A 179 -18.03 6.43 12.53
C LEU A 179 -18.38 6.57 11.04
N ASP A 180 -17.51 6.05 10.18
CA ASP A 180 -17.74 5.93 8.75
C ASP A 180 -18.01 4.47 8.36
N ARG A 181 -19.06 4.28 7.55
CA ARG A 181 -19.55 3.00 7.02
C ARG A 181 -19.73 3.04 5.49
N LYS A 182 -19.15 4.04 4.82
CA LYS A 182 -19.34 4.31 3.39
C LYS A 182 -18.07 4.09 2.59
N GLN A 183 -16.90 4.49 3.11
CA GLN A 183 -15.63 4.34 2.37
C GLN A 183 -15.10 2.91 2.38
N LEU A 184 -15.50 2.08 3.36
CA LEU A 184 -15.06 0.70 3.44
C LEU A 184 -16.11 -0.25 2.88
N HIS A 185 -15.69 -1.16 2.00
CA HIS A 185 -16.56 -2.18 1.43
C HIS A 185 -16.90 -3.30 2.43
N ASP A 186 -17.83 -4.18 2.02
CA ASP A 186 -18.09 -5.48 2.66
C ASP A 186 -18.40 -5.44 4.16
N GLY A 187 -19.27 -4.51 4.57
CA GLY A 187 -19.78 -4.41 5.96
C GLY A 187 -18.74 -3.97 6.99
N ARG A 188 -17.58 -3.50 6.54
CA ARG A 188 -16.54 -2.91 7.39
C ARG A 188 -16.91 -1.49 7.79
N PHE A 189 -16.27 -1.00 8.85
CA PHE A 189 -16.39 0.41 9.24
C PHE A 189 -15.11 0.91 9.92
N GLN A 190 -14.90 2.22 9.84
CA GLN A 190 -13.82 2.92 10.52
C GLN A 190 -14.37 3.97 11.49
N VAL A 191 -13.53 4.34 12.46
CA VAL A 191 -13.81 5.43 13.40
C VAL A 191 -12.61 6.36 13.39
N TYR A 192 -12.76 7.54 12.80
CA TYR A 192 -11.72 8.56 12.81
C TYR A 192 -11.45 9.01 14.25
N LEU A 193 -10.18 9.02 14.65
CA LEU A 193 -9.77 9.42 15.99
C LEU A 193 -9.61 10.95 16.03
N PRO A 194 -10.28 11.66 16.95
CA PRO A 194 -10.22 13.11 17.00
C PRO A 194 -8.86 13.57 17.53
N TYR A 195 -8.20 14.52 16.85
CA TYR A 195 -6.90 15.08 17.27
C TYR A 195 -7.01 15.94 18.55
N THR A 196 -7.19 15.24 19.67
CA THR A 196 -7.45 15.74 21.02
C THR A 196 -6.92 14.70 22.02
N LYS A 197 -6.67 15.08 23.27
CA LYS A 197 -6.18 14.11 24.26
C LYS A 197 -7.20 12.99 24.51
N PRO A 198 -6.78 11.71 24.54
CA PRO A 198 -5.40 11.23 24.49
C PRO A 198 -4.90 10.89 23.07
N PHE A 199 -5.78 10.80 22.06
CA PHE A 199 -5.42 10.40 20.68
C PHE A 199 -4.47 11.37 19.95
N SER A 200 -4.25 12.58 20.46
CA SER A 200 -3.18 13.49 20.01
C SER A 200 -1.76 13.11 20.51
N SER A 201 -1.58 11.94 21.14
CA SER A 201 -0.27 11.40 21.55
C SER A 201 0.14 10.28 20.59
N ARG A 202 1.36 10.40 20.02
CA ARG A 202 1.99 9.39 19.16
C ARG A 202 2.01 7.99 19.81
N GLN A 203 2.37 7.92 21.08
CA GLN A 203 2.39 6.68 21.87
C GLN A 203 0.98 6.11 22.13
N THR A 204 -0.05 6.97 22.20
CA THR A 204 -1.46 6.54 22.27
C THR A 204 -1.97 6.02 20.92
N LEU A 205 -1.30 6.32 19.81
CA LEU A 205 -1.63 5.77 18.48
C LEU A 205 -0.80 4.51 18.14
N GLY A 206 -0.05 3.96 19.09
CA GLY A 206 0.77 2.75 18.90
C GLY A 206 2.13 2.97 18.25
N VAL A 207 2.45 4.21 17.90
CA VAL A 207 3.76 4.59 17.36
C VAL A 207 4.72 4.79 18.53
N SER A 208 5.42 3.72 18.93
CA SER A 208 6.50 3.78 19.92
C SER A 208 7.73 4.50 19.35
N ASP A 209 8.74 4.78 20.19
CA ASP A 209 9.92 5.54 19.76
C ASP A 209 10.75 4.78 18.72
N LEU A 210 10.80 3.44 18.82
CA LEU A 210 11.31 2.54 17.79
C LEU A 210 10.56 2.68 16.45
N VAL A 211 9.23 2.83 16.47
CA VAL A 211 8.44 3.07 15.24
C VAL A 211 8.79 4.44 14.66
N LEU A 212 8.95 5.48 15.49
CA LEU A 212 9.37 6.80 15.02
C LEU A 212 10.77 6.76 14.38
N GLU A 213 11.72 6.04 14.97
CA GLU A 213 13.07 5.82 14.42
C GLU A 213 13.01 5.19 13.03
N ILE A 214 12.31 4.05 12.90
CA ILE A 214 12.13 3.34 11.61
C ILE A 214 11.49 4.24 10.56
N LEU A 215 10.43 4.98 10.90
CA LEU A 215 9.77 5.91 9.99
C LEU A 215 10.69 7.07 9.58
N THR A 216 11.46 7.61 10.53
CA THR A 216 12.37 8.73 10.25
C THR A 216 13.40 8.32 9.22
N THR A 217 14.09 7.21 9.42
CA THR A 217 15.13 6.75 8.48
C THR A 217 14.56 6.15 7.20
N TYR A 218 13.29 5.70 7.18
CA TYR A 218 12.60 5.37 5.93
C TYR A 218 12.27 6.62 5.09
N PHE A 219 11.90 7.74 5.72
CA PHE A 219 11.56 8.99 5.02
C PHE A 219 12.75 9.96 4.85
N GLU A 220 13.90 9.76 5.51
CA GLU A 220 15.09 10.63 5.45
C GLU A 220 15.52 10.98 4.00
N GLY A 221 15.47 10.00 3.09
CA GLY A 221 15.81 10.19 1.67
C GLY A 221 14.89 11.14 0.89
N SER A 222 13.73 11.51 1.44
CA SER A 222 12.78 12.45 0.79
C SER A 222 13.11 13.92 1.06
N GLY A 223 14.01 14.22 2.01
CA GLY A 223 14.38 15.59 2.43
C GLY A 223 13.26 16.39 3.11
N ASN A 224 12.04 15.86 3.22
CA ASN A 224 10.86 16.54 3.77
C ASN A 224 10.31 15.69 4.93
N GLY A 225 10.17 16.30 6.10
CA GLY A 225 9.67 15.59 7.29
C GLY A 225 8.25 15.06 7.12
N PHE A 226 7.99 13.84 7.59
CA PHE A 226 6.69 13.18 7.49
C PHE A 226 5.70 13.64 8.59
N GLY A 227 4.41 13.39 8.37
CA GLY A 227 3.33 13.68 9.31
C GLY A 227 2.29 12.55 9.37
N ILE A 228 1.33 12.68 10.28
CA ILE A 228 0.16 11.80 10.32
C ILE A 228 -0.95 12.45 9.48
N ASP A 229 -1.35 11.82 8.39
CA ASP A 229 -2.50 12.22 7.58
C ASP A 229 -3.81 12.01 8.37
N HIS A 230 -4.09 10.78 8.79
CA HIS A 230 -5.21 10.45 9.67
C HIS A 230 -4.90 9.27 10.59
N ALA A 231 -5.77 9.06 11.59
CA ALA A 231 -5.73 7.89 12.46
C ALA A 231 -7.15 7.36 12.69
N THR A 232 -7.34 6.06 12.56
CA THR A 232 -8.66 5.41 12.45
C THR A 232 -8.67 4.05 13.14
N VAL A 233 -9.77 3.71 13.83
CA VAL A 233 -10.00 2.32 14.28
C VAL A 233 -10.90 1.62 13.28
N LEU A 234 -10.33 0.67 12.55
CA LEU A 234 -11.00 -0.12 11.53
C LEU A 234 -11.52 -1.44 12.13
N THR A 235 -12.71 -1.83 11.69
CA THR A 235 -13.46 -2.95 12.24
C THR A 235 -14.14 -3.74 11.14
N SER A 236 -13.75 -5.01 11.03
CA SER A 236 -14.53 -6.03 10.30
C SER A 236 -15.57 -6.62 11.22
N ALA A 237 -16.81 -6.71 10.75
CA ALA A 237 -17.89 -7.44 11.41
C ALA A 237 -17.79 -8.95 11.11
N THR A 238 -18.53 -9.78 11.84
CA THR A 238 -18.75 -11.17 11.44
C THR A 238 -19.58 -11.18 10.16
N GLY A 239 -19.10 -11.86 9.12
CA GLY A 239 -19.73 -11.85 7.80
C GLY A 239 -19.30 -10.71 6.88
N SER A 240 -18.27 -9.93 7.23
CA SER A 240 -17.56 -9.12 6.24
C SER A 240 -16.98 -10.01 5.13
N GLY A 241 -17.09 -9.55 3.88
CA GLY A 241 -16.66 -10.23 2.64
C GLY A 241 -15.14 -10.15 2.40
N ASN A 242 -14.70 -9.81 1.19
CA ASN A 242 -13.28 -9.61 0.83
C ASN A 242 -13.07 -8.29 0.10
N GLN A 243 -12.31 -7.38 0.71
CA GLN A 243 -11.91 -6.15 0.02
C GLN A 243 -10.96 -6.45 -1.15
N SER A 244 -11.09 -5.63 -2.19
CA SER A 244 -10.40 -5.78 -3.46
C SER A 244 -8.92 -5.45 -3.39
N LEU A 245 -8.17 -6.06 -4.30
CA LEU A 245 -6.74 -5.88 -4.45
C LEU A 245 -6.34 -4.42 -4.79
N HIS A 246 -5.65 -3.73 -3.87
CA HIS A 246 -5.18 -2.34 -4.04
C HIS A 246 -3.89 -2.04 -3.24
N PRO A 247 -3.17 -0.95 -3.58
CA PRO A 247 -2.26 -0.25 -2.69
C PRO A 247 -2.99 0.95 -2.03
N ASP A 248 -2.41 1.53 -0.96
CA ASP A 248 -2.94 2.76 -0.33
C ASP A 248 -2.65 4.01 -1.20
N VAL A 249 -1.51 4.03 -1.90
CA VAL A 249 -1.15 5.03 -2.92
C VAL A 249 -0.67 4.31 -4.19
N HIS A 250 -1.14 4.74 -5.36
CA HIS A 250 -1.13 3.86 -6.54
C HIS A 250 0.24 3.35 -7.01
N TYR A 251 1.33 4.12 -6.84
CA TYR A 251 2.61 3.74 -7.44
C TYR A 251 3.90 4.11 -6.69
N PHE A 252 3.96 5.15 -5.85
CA PHE A 252 5.24 5.62 -5.28
C PHE A 252 5.57 4.98 -3.91
N LYS A 253 6.69 4.23 -3.87
CA LYS A 253 7.37 3.86 -2.61
C LYS A 253 7.83 5.12 -1.87
N GLY A 254 7.76 5.14 -0.55
CA GLY A 254 8.30 6.23 0.29
C GLY A 254 7.50 7.53 0.33
N LEU A 255 6.31 7.62 -0.29
CA LEU A 255 5.40 8.77 -0.11
C LEU A 255 4.35 8.56 0.99
N SER A 256 4.01 7.31 1.30
CA SER A 256 3.05 6.96 2.36
C SER A 256 3.51 5.68 3.04
N VAL A 257 3.32 5.61 4.36
CA VAL A 257 3.54 4.41 5.17
C VAL A 257 2.39 4.29 6.15
N SER A 258 1.74 3.13 6.13
CA SER A 258 0.62 2.81 7.00
C SER A 258 1.12 2.02 8.21
N VAL A 259 0.77 2.49 9.41
CA VAL A 259 1.17 1.88 10.69
C VAL A 259 -0.06 1.27 11.37
N HIS A 260 -0.16 -0.05 11.31
CA HIS A 260 -1.27 -0.81 11.86
C HIS A 260 -0.93 -1.37 13.23
N THR A 261 -1.92 -1.41 14.13
CA THR A 261 -1.82 -2.25 15.33
C THR A 261 -3.04 -3.14 15.47
N ALA A 262 -2.79 -4.43 15.67
CA ALA A 262 -3.77 -5.36 16.21
C ALA A 262 -4.14 -4.97 17.65
N LEU A 263 -5.31 -4.35 17.82
CA LEU A 263 -5.83 -4.00 19.16
C LEU A 263 -6.37 -5.22 19.91
N ARG A 264 -6.61 -6.33 19.19
CA ARG A 264 -7.02 -7.66 19.66
C ARG A 264 -6.30 -8.70 18.81
N ASP A 265 -6.19 -9.93 19.32
CA ASP A 265 -5.67 -11.05 18.54
C ASP A 265 -6.48 -11.25 17.23
N VAL A 266 -5.75 -11.43 16.13
CA VAL A 266 -6.29 -11.67 14.79
C VAL A 266 -5.73 -13.00 14.25
N PRO A 267 -6.34 -14.15 14.61
CA PRO A 267 -6.03 -15.43 13.98
C PRO A 267 -6.49 -15.44 12.51
N LEU A 268 -5.86 -16.28 11.69
CA LEU A 268 -6.13 -16.40 10.23
C LEU A 268 -7.64 -16.43 9.87
N LYS A 269 -8.46 -17.11 10.66
CA LYS A 269 -9.93 -17.20 10.49
C LYS A 269 -10.71 -15.88 10.63
N MET A 270 -10.06 -14.79 11.04
CA MET A 270 -10.64 -13.45 11.15
C MET A 270 -10.24 -12.51 10.00
N GLY A 271 -9.45 -12.99 9.04
CA GLY A 271 -8.92 -12.18 7.94
C GLY A 271 -7.89 -11.16 8.38
N PRO A 272 -6.73 -11.58 8.93
CA PRO A 272 -5.60 -10.69 9.14
C PRO A 272 -5.06 -10.19 7.80
N THR A 273 -4.43 -9.02 7.81
CA THR A 273 -3.84 -8.44 6.61
C THR A 273 -2.79 -9.36 6.00
N PHE A 274 -3.05 -9.77 4.76
CA PHE A 274 -2.17 -10.42 3.80
C PHE A 274 -1.50 -9.35 2.95
N PHE A 275 -0.26 -9.60 2.53
CA PHE A 275 0.53 -8.71 1.70
C PHE A 275 1.08 -9.45 0.46
N CYS A 276 1.31 -8.71 -0.63
CA CYS A 276 2.09 -9.17 -1.79
C CYS A 276 3.52 -8.61 -1.72
N PRO A 277 4.49 -9.42 -1.25
CA PRO A 277 5.93 -9.24 -1.41
C PRO A 277 6.39 -8.24 -2.47
N CYS A 278 7.16 -7.21 -2.10
CA CYS A 278 7.95 -6.41 -3.04
C CYS A 278 7.13 -5.74 -4.19
N THR A 279 5.81 -5.60 -4.03
CA THR A 279 4.94 -4.95 -5.04
C THR A 279 4.99 -3.42 -5.01
N GLY A 280 5.54 -2.81 -3.94
CA GLY A 280 5.76 -1.37 -3.87
C GLY A 280 6.97 -0.89 -4.68
N GLU A 281 7.92 -1.78 -4.97
CA GLU A 281 9.27 -1.42 -5.41
C GLU A 281 9.35 -0.86 -6.83
N ALA A 282 9.96 0.31 -6.94
CA ALA A 282 10.84 0.68 -8.05
C ALA A 282 12.15 1.10 -7.34
N LEU A 283 13.28 0.45 -7.62
CA LEU A 283 14.53 0.71 -6.90
C LEU A 283 15.20 1.99 -7.45
N SER A 284 14.81 2.42 -8.66
CA SER A 284 15.21 3.67 -9.30
C SER A 284 14.06 4.31 -10.12
N ARG A 285 14.32 5.48 -10.74
CA ARG A 285 13.46 6.03 -11.80
C ARG A 285 13.57 5.24 -13.11
N GLU A 286 14.63 4.47 -13.29
CA GLU A 286 14.98 3.81 -14.55
C GLU A 286 14.23 2.48 -14.68
N GLU A 287 14.05 1.75 -13.56
CA GLU A 287 13.19 0.57 -13.45
C GLU A 287 11.68 0.87 -13.36
N TRP A 288 11.29 2.15 -13.42
CA TRP A 288 9.89 2.56 -13.33
C TRP A 288 8.93 1.71 -14.20
N PRO A 289 9.27 1.35 -15.45
CA PRO A 289 8.40 0.55 -16.30
C PRO A 289 8.07 -0.84 -15.71
N VAL A 290 9.04 -1.54 -15.12
CA VAL A 290 8.82 -2.89 -14.57
C VAL A 290 7.86 -2.80 -13.38
N SER A 291 8.12 -1.86 -12.49
CA SER A 291 7.28 -1.59 -11.33
C SER A 291 5.83 -1.31 -11.73
N ALA A 292 5.62 -0.45 -12.73
CA ALA A 292 4.30 -0.15 -13.25
C ALA A 292 3.64 -1.37 -13.94
N ALA A 293 4.39 -2.14 -14.73
CA ALA A 293 3.90 -3.36 -15.38
C ALA A 293 3.44 -4.42 -14.36
N ILE A 294 4.23 -4.67 -13.31
CA ILE A 294 3.87 -5.54 -12.19
C ILE A 294 2.61 -5.01 -11.50
N LYS A 295 2.57 -3.73 -11.12
CA LYS A 295 1.41 -3.11 -10.42
C LYS A 295 0.11 -3.18 -11.24
N MET A 296 0.16 -2.90 -12.55
CA MET A 296 -0.98 -3.05 -13.47
C MET A 296 -1.44 -4.50 -13.57
N THR A 297 -0.51 -5.44 -13.68
CA THR A 297 -0.80 -6.87 -13.76
C THR A 297 -1.44 -7.38 -12.47
N VAL A 298 -0.91 -7.00 -11.31
CA VAL A 298 -1.45 -7.30 -9.98
C VAL A 298 -2.89 -6.80 -9.89
N LEU A 299 -3.15 -5.51 -10.19
CA LEU A 299 -4.51 -4.92 -10.27
C LEU A 299 -5.47 -5.71 -11.18
N LYS A 300 -4.99 -6.11 -12.37
CA LYS A 300 -5.78 -6.87 -13.35
C LYS A 300 -6.16 -8.26 -12.85
N ARG A 301 -5.22 -9.01 -12.25
CA ARG A 301 -5.47 -10.37 -11.72
C ARG A 301 -6.36 -10.40 -10.48
N LYS A 302 -6.27 -9.37 -9.63
CA LYS A 302 -6.79 -9.38 -8.26
C LYS A 302 -6.15 -10.46 -7.36
N ASP A 303 -4.95 -10.89 -7.76
CA ASP A 303 -4.03 -11.69 -6.95
C ASP A 303 -2.57 -11.20 -7.10
N CYS A 304 -1.68 -11.64 -6.21
CA CYS A 304 -0.24 -11.42 -6.39
C CYS A 304 0.27 -12.15 -7.65
N LEU A 305 1.42 -11.75 -8.19
CA LEU A 305 2.10 -12.52 -9.26
C LEU A 305 2.86 -13.70 -8.66
N ALA A 306 3.57 -13.43 -7.57
CA ALA A 306 4.42 -14.35 -6.83
C ALA A 306 3.84 -14.66 -5.42
N SER A 307 4.71 -15.12 -4.51
CA SER A 307 4.36 -15.49 -3.14
C SER A 307 3.72 -14.35 -2.33
N SER A 308 2.71 -14.72 -1.55
CA SER A 308 2.01 -13.84 -0.62
C SER A 308 2.33 -14.15 0.84
N LEU A 309 2.29 -13.14 1.70
CA LEU A 309 2.45 -13.29 3.15
C LEU A 309 1.13 -13.02 3.88
N ALA A 310 0.65 -13.94 4.71
CA ALA A 310 -0.41 -13.66 5.70
C ALA A 310 -0.05 -14.28 7.06
N PRO A 311 -0.08 -13.52 8.17
CA PRO A 311 0.28 -14.05 9.48
C PRO A 311 -0.80 -15.03 9.98
N LYS A 312 -0.38 -16.21 10.47
CA LYS A 312 -1.31 -17.20 11.06
C LYS A 312 -2.06 -16.65 12.30
N LEU A 313 -1.41 -15.73 13.02
CA LEU A 313 -1.94 -14.96 14.14
C LEU A 313 -1.18 -13.64 14.27
N THR A 314 -1.85 -12.51 14.10
CA THR A 314 -1.36 -11.21 14.56
C THR A 314 -1.78 -11.03 16.01
N LYS A 315 -0.84 -10.98 16.97
CA LYS A 315 -1.16 -10.84 18.40
C LYS A 315 -1.58 -9.40 18.74
N ARG A 316 -2.39 -9.23 19.80
CA ARG A 316 -2.64 -7.92 20.42
C ARG A 316 -1.31 -7.23 20.73
N GLY A 317 -1.15 -5.98 20.26
CA GLY A 317 0.06 -5.18 20.43
C GLY A 317 1.15 -5.39 19.37
N THR A 318 0.97 -6.31 18.41
CA THR A 318 1.83 -6.35 17.21
C THR A 318 1.57 -5.11 16.34
N VAL A 319 2.63 -4.40 16.00
CA VAL A 319 2.59 -3.26 15.06
C VAL A 319 3.06 -3.75 13.69
N THR A 320 2.28 -3.51 12.64
CA THR A 320 2.70 -3.77 11.25
C THR A 320 2.93 -2.43 10.56
N ILE A 321 4.14 -2.19 10.05
CA ILE A 321 4.51 -1.01 9.28
C ILE A 321 4.65 -1.47 7.83
N TYR A 322 4.05 -0.77 6.87
CA TYR A 322 4.22 -1.11 5.46
C TYR A 322 4.06 0.10 4.54
N ASP A 323 4.71 0.02 3.38
CA ASP A 323 4.73 1.05 2.35
C ASP A 323 3.39 1.11 1.61
N GLY A 324 2.86 2.32 1.43
CA GLY A 324 1.56 2.55 0.83
C GLY A 324 1.45 2.11 -0.64
N ALA A 325 2.55 1.93 -1.37
CA ALA A 325 2.53 1.41 -2.75
C ALA A 325 2.46 -0.13 -2.84
N MET A 326 2.52 -0.84 -1.71
CA MET A 326 2.49 -2.31 -1.66
C MET A 326 1.07 -2.86 -1.39
N PHE A 327 0.77 -3.98 -2.04
CA PHE A 327 -0.57 -4.57 -2.16
C PHE A 327 -0.97 -5.49 -0.98
N HIS A 328 -2.20 -5.31 -0.46
CA HIS A 328 -2.99 -6.05 0.59
C HIS A 328 -4.68 -6.26 0.52
N LYS A 329 -4.60 -7.62 1.03
CA LYS A 329 -5.61 -8.79 1.33
C LYS A 329 -5.83 -9.05 2.83
#